data_AF-A0A293LJR4-F1
#
_entry.id   AF-A0A293LJR4-F1
#
_cell.length_a   1.000
_cell.length_b   1.000
_cell.length_c   1.000
_cell.angle_alpha   90.00
_cell.angle_beta   90.00
_cell.angle_gamma   90.00
#
_symmetry.space_group_name_H-M   'P 1'
#
loop_
_entity.id
_entity.type
_entity.pdbx_description
1 polymer ?
#
loop_
_entity_poly.entity_id
_entity_poly.type
_entity_poly.pdbx_seq_one_letter_code
_entity_poly.pdbx_strand_id
1 'polypeptide(L)'
;MHCCYATYIAVTQKITCRNQWHSMEKFMKELAPAIWPPGKRTVFCYQKRGESESCNAKEGNPFGPFWDTFSIDFDASEFYGPLQYDIHYSDMAHLWNKRYPANEYPVLAFMGAPATFPVQEENLVLHSHLIWSDTVLNRAKHFIRTVLPKGPFVGIHLRNGIDWSRACEHIESSPLLFSAPQCAGYRGEKGSINAEVCFPSKETILKQIRRVVKALKARAVFVASDNNHMIADINEALKLHKVQAYKYETNNPHVDLAISNYTRYKHTSMKQTIPT
;
A
#
# COMPACT_ATOMS: atom_id res chain seq x y z
N MET A 1 9.71 -13.99 1.28
CA MET A 1 8.47 -14.79 1.27
C MET A 1 7.49 -14.09 0.34
N HIS A 2 7.30 -14.62 -0.86
CA HIS A 2 6.31 -14.11 -1.82
C HIS A 2 4.93 -14.55 -1.39
N CYS A 3 3.97 -13.64 -1.40
CA CYS A 3 2.59 -13.94 -1.03
C CYS A 3 1.68 -13.73 -2.23
N CYS A 4 0.87 -14.73 -2.55
CA CYS A 4 -0.11 -14.63 -3.62
C CYS A 4 -1.13 -13.53 -3.31
N TYR A 5 -1.52 -12.75 -4.31
CA TYR A 5 -2.50 -11.67 -4.16
C TYR A 5 -3.83 -12.17 -3.56
N ALA A 6 -4.30 -13.33 -4.04
CA ALA A 6 -5.53 -13.98 -3.58
C ALA A 6 -5.50 -14.39 -2.09
N THR A 7 -4.31 -14.52 -1.49
CA THR A 7 -4.17 -14.79 -0.05
C THR A 7 -4.77 -13.66 0.80
N TYR A 8 -4.59 -12.41 0.35
CA TYR A 8 -4.98 -11.22 1.13
C TYR A 8 -6.14 -10.46 0.52
N ILE A 9 -6.26 -10.42 -0.81
CA ILE A 9 -7.31 -9.69 -1.50
C ILE A 9 -8.18 -10.68 -2.27
N ALA A 10 -9.49 -10.64 -2.02
CA ALA A 10 -10.47 -11.39 -2.76
C ALA A 10 -10.47 -10.95 -4.23
N VAL A 11 -10.30 -11.92 -5.12
CA VAL A 11 -10.47 -11.73 -6.55
C VAL A 11 -11.98 -11.68 -6.82
N THR A 12 -12.55 -10.47 -6.91
CA THR A 12 -14.00 -10.30 -7.06
C THR A 12 -14.38 -9.83 -8.47
N GLN A 13 -15.64 -10.09 -8.84
CA GLN A 13 -16.23 -9.56 -10.07
C GLN A 13 -16.21 -8.01 -10.17
N LYS A 14 -16.07 -7.29 -9.04
CA LYS A 14 -15.98 -5.83 -9.06
C LYS A 14 -14.67 -5.31 -9.62
N ILE A 15 -13.58 -6.03 -9.43
CA ILE A 15 -12.37 -5.71 -10.16
C ILE A 15 -12.71 -5.92 -11.68
N THR A 16 -13.56 -6.93 -12.05
CA THR A 16 -13.82 -7.41 -13.46
C THR A 16 -14.67 -6.56 -14.35
N CYS A 17 -15.38 -5.59 -13.80
CA CYS A 17 -16.26 -4.79 -14.63
C CYS A 17 -15.53 -3.72 -15.46
N ARG A 18 -14.23 -3.45 -15.23
CA ARG A 18 -13.46 -2.46 -16.01
C ARG A 18 -12.28 -3.02 -16.80
N ASN A 19 -11.61 -4.04 -16.28
CA ASN A 19 -10.44 -4.68 -16.91
C ASN A 19 -10.54 -6.19 -16.73
N GLN A 20 -9.86 -6.98 -17.57
CA GLN A 20 -9.68 -8.43 -17.32
C GLN A 20 -8.39 -8.63 -16.53
N TRP A 21 -8.39 -9.51 -15.52
CA TRP A 21 -7.14 -10.02 -14.94
C TRP A 21 -7.14 -11.53 -14.86
N HIS A 22 -5.90 -12.03 -14.81
CA HIS A 22 -5.55 -13.35 -14.40
C HIS A 22 -4.56 -13.24 -13.24
N SER A 23 -4.57 -14.21 -12.33
CA SER A 23 -3.46 -14.30 -11.37
C SER A 23 -2.18 -14.65 -12.13
N MET A 24 -1.01 -14.32 -11.55
CA MET A 24 0.26 -14.64 -12.19
C MET A 24 0.41 -16.16 -12.38
N GLU A 25 -0.04 -16.96 -11.41
CA GLU A 25 -0.03 -18.42 -11.49
C GLU A 25 -0.88 -18.93 -12.66
N LYS A 26 -2.09 -18.36 -12.83
CA LYS A 26 -2.97 -18.72 -13.96
C LYS A 26 -2.36 -18.30 -15.28
N PHE A 27 -1.84 -17.08 -15.38
CA PHE A 27 -1.19 -16.58 -16.59
C PHE A 27 0.01 -17.47 -16.98
N MET A 28 0.90 -17.76 -16.03
CA MET A 28 2.11 -18.56 -16.29
C MET A 28 1.80 -20.01 -16.64
N LYS A 29 0.73 -20.58 -16.09
CA LYS A 29 0.32 -21.97 -16.38
C LYS A 29 -0.46 -22.11 -17.68
N GLU A 30 -1.38 -21.19 -17.97
CA GLU A 30 -2.40 -21.39 -19.02
C GLU A 30 -2.15 -20.54 -20.26
N LEU A 31 -1.53 -19.36 -20.13
CA LEU A 31 -1.39 -18.40 -21.23
C LEU A 31 0.05 -18.27 -21.71
N ALA A 32 0.99 -18.08 -20.79
CA ALA A 32 2.41 -17.86 -21.10
C ALA A 32 3.03 -18.92 -22.02
N PRO A 33 2.74 -20.23 -21.91
CA PRO A 33 3.32 -21.21 -22.83
C PRO A 33 2.97 -20.97 -24.30
N ALA A 34 1.80 -20.38 -24.59
CA ALA A 34 1.34 -20.11 -25.94
C ALA A 34 1.79 -18.72 -26.45
N ILE A 35 1.65 -17.68 -25.62
CA ILE A 35 1.84 -16.29 -26.06
C ILE A 35 3.15 -15.64 -25.58
N TRP A 36 3.84 -16.25 -24.61
CA TRP A 36 5.07 -15.71 -24.02
C TRP A 36 6.05 -16.83 -23.56
N PRO A 37 6.41 -17.75 -24.48
CA PRO A 37 7.28 -18.89 -24.17
C PRO A 37 8.74 -18.43 -23.92
N PRO A 38 9.57 -19.27 -23.27
CA PRO A 38 11.03 -19.06 -23.24
C PRO A 38 11.59 -18.85 -24.66
N GLY A 39 12.58 -17.97 -24.81
CA GLY A 39 13.09 -17.51 -26.10
C GLY A 39 12.37 -16.29 -26.68
N LYS A 40 11.25 -15.86 -26.08
CA LYS A 40 10.46 -14.68 -26.48
C LYS A 40 10.14 -13.73 -25.32
N ARG A 41 10.80 -13.90 -24.16
CA ARG A 41 10.48 -13.15 -22.95
C ARG A 41 11.24 -11.83 -22.92
N THR A 42 10.60 -10.78 -23.41
CA THR A 42 11.13 -9.41 -23.35
C THR A 42 10.73 -8.71 -22.06
N VAL A 43 11.68 -8.07 -21.38
CA VAL A 43 11.42 -7.19 -20.24
C VAL A 43 11.49 -5.72 -20.63
N PHE A 44 10.64 -4.91 -20.01
CA PHE A 44 10.48 -3.49 -20.29
C PHE A 44 11.03 -2.64 -19.15
N CYS A 45 11.84 -1.64 -19.50
CA CYS A 45 12.31 -0.58 -18.60
C CYS A 45 12.43 0.75 -19.36
N TYR A 46 12.50 1.88 -18.64
CA TYR A 46 12.50 3.21 -19.28
C TYR A 46 13.73 3.40 -20.19
N GLN A 47 14.88 2.96 -19.70
CA GLN A 47 16.19 3.07 -20.34
C GLN A 47 17.12 1.99 -19.77
N LYS A 48 18.28 1.80 -20.38
CA LYS A 48 19.32 0.86 -19.90
C LYS A 48 19.72 1.15 -18.45
N ARG A 49 20.03 0.08 -17.71
CA ARG A 49 20.44 0.14 -16.30
C ARG A 49 21.77 -0.58 -16.10
N GLY A 50 22.59 -0.01 -15.22
CA GLY A 50 23.94 -0.49 -14.95
C GLY A 50 24.87 -0.31 -16.14
N GLU A 51 25.94 -1.10 -16.15
CA GLU A 51 26.95 -1.11 -17.22
C GLU A 51 26.52 -1.97 -18.43
N SER A 52 25.44 -2.73 -18.29
CA SER A 52 24.91 -3.57 -19.37
C SER A 52 24.00 -2.78 -20.31
N GLU A 53 23.95 -3.17 -21.58
CA GLU A 53 22.93 -2.70 -22.54
C GLU A 53 21.59 -3.44 -22.34
N SER A 54 21.14 -3.56 -21.09
CA SER A 54 19.94 -4.31 -20.73
C SER A 54 19.15 -3.62 -19.61
N CYS A 55 17.97 -4.14 -19.32
CA CYS A 55 17.20 -3.70 -18.17
C CYS A 55 17.82 -4.18 -16.85
N ASN A 56 18.51 -5.31 -16.77
CA ASN A 56 18.93 -5.95 -15.51
C ASN A 56 17.74 -6.29 -14.58
N ALA A 57 16.66 -6.85 -15.14
CA ALA A 57 15.39 -7.03 -14.41
C ALA A 57 15.40 -8.03 -13.25
N LYS A 58 16.47 -8.80 -13.09
CA LYS A 58 16.67 -9.76 -12.00
C LYS A 58 17.78 -9.34 -11.03
N GLU A 59 18.38 -8.17 -11.23
CA GLU A 59 19.48 -7.70 -10.39
C GLU A 59 18.96 -7.22 -9.02
N GLY A 60 19.49 -7.82 -7.95
CA GLY A 60 19.15 -7.46 -6.57
C GLY A 60 17.84 -8.04 -6.05
N ASN A 61 17.51 -7.64 -4.81
CA ASN A 61 16.31 -8.06 -4.08
C ASN A 61 15.36 -6.85 -3.98
N PRO A 62 14.06 -6.97 -4.32
CA PRO A 62 13.29 -8.20 -4.56
C PRO A 62 13.18 -8.67 -6.02
N PHE A 63 13.89 -8.04 -6.94
CA PHE A 63 13.71 -8.23 -8.38
C PHE A 63 13.96 -9.67 -8.87
N GLY A 64 15.15 -10.23 -8.64
CA GLY A 64 15.47 -11.61 -9.06
C GLY A 64 14.49 -12.65 -8.50
N PRO A 65 14.34 -12.73 -7.16
CA PRO A 65 13.44 -13.69 -6.53
C PRO A 65 11.97 -13.60 -6.98
N PHE A 66 11.48 -12.41 -7.36
CA PHE A 66 10.14 -12.26 -7.92
C PHE A 66 9.95 -13.03 -9.22
N TRP A 67 10.87 -12.87 -10.17
CA TRP A 67 10.81 -13.57 -11.45
C TRP A 67 11.14 -15.06 -11.32
N ASP A 68 12.08 -15.41 -10.42
CA ASP A 68 12.46 -16.81 -10.15
C ASP A 68 11.30 -17.66 -9.61
N THR A 69 10.40 -17.05 -8.82
CA THR A 69 9.20 -17.72 -8.29
C THR A 69 8.34 -18.34 -9.40
N PHE A 70 8.38 -17.77 -10.61
CA PHE A 70 7.62 -18.24 -11.77
C PHE A 70 8.51 -18.83 -12.87
N SER A 71 9.78 -19.10 -12.58
CA SER A 71 10.78 -19.59 -13.55
C SER A 71 10.86 -18.71 -14.80
N ILE A 72 10.90 -17.40 -14.59
CA ILE A 72 11.03 -16.39 -15.64
C ILE A 72 12.49 -15.96 -15.75
N ASP A 73 13.05 -16.20 -16.94
CA ASP A 73 14.26 -15.58 -17.46
C ASP A 73 13.87 -14.76 -18.68
N PHE A 74 14.60 -13.67 -18.91
CA PHE A 74 14.34 -12.75 -20.00
C PHE A 74 15.37 -12.92 -21.10
N ASP A 75 14.88 -13.03 -22.33
CA ASP A 75 15.69 -13.21 -23.54
C ASP A 75 16.10 -11.87 -24.16
N ALA A 76 15.35 -10.80 -23.87
CA ALA A 76 15.58 -9.47 -24.42
C ALA A 76 15.16 -8.35 -23.46
N SER A 77 15.67 -7.14 -23.70
CA SER A 77 15.27 -5.90 -23.04
C SER A 77 14.68 -4.93 -24.06
N GLU A 78 13.59 -4.26 -23.71
CA GLU A 78 12.95 -3.20 -24.50
C GLU A 78 12.91 -1.90 -23.70
N PHE A 79 13.35 -0.82 -24.33
CA PHE A 79 13.44 0.50 -23.70
C PHE A 79 12.30 1.40 -24.18
N TYR A 80 11.31 1.62 -23.31
CA TYR A 80 10.10 2.34 -23.71
C TYR A 80 10.22 3.87 -23.63
N GLY A 81 11.33 4.42 -23.15
CA GLY A 81 11.59 5.85 -23.23
C GLY A 81 11.40 6.35 -24.67
N PRO A 82 10.70 7.48 -24.91
CA PRO A 82 10.27 8.49 -23.94
C PRO A 82 8.82 8.32 -23.40
N LEU A 83 8.18 7.15 -23.53
CA LEU A 83 6.81 6.96 -23.03
C LEU A 83 6.75 7.07 -21.50
N GLN A 84 5.68 7.68 -20.99
CA GLN A 84 5.37 7.77 -19.56
C GLN A 84 4.08 7.00 -19.23
N TYR A 85 3.83 6.77 -17.95
CA TYR A 85 2.67 6.01 -17.47
C TYR A 85 1.43 6.85 -17.18
N ASP A 86 1.53 8.18 -17.26
CA ASP A 86 0.39 9.07 -17.05
C ASP A 86 -0.55 9.03 -18.26
N ILE A 87 -1.69 8.36 -18.08
CA ILE A 87 -2.74 8.24 -19.09
C ILE A 87 -3.89 9.23 -18.90
N HIS A 88 -3.89 10.03 -17.82
CA HIS A 88 -4.98 10.94 -17.49
C HIS A 88 -4.78 12.30 -18.15
N TYR A 89 -3.53 12.75 -18.29
CA TYR A 89 -3.19 14.10 -18.71
C TYR A 89 -2.42 14.17 -20.03
N SER A 90 -2.30 13.05 -20.76
CA SER A 90 -1.60 13.00 -22.05
C SER A 90 -2.11 11.88 -22.95
N ASP A 91 -1.79 11.93 -24.25
CA ASP A 91 -2.17 10.91 -25.25
C ASP A 91 -1.36 9.59 -25.11
N MET A 92 -0.89 9.28 -23.91
CA MET A 92 0.04 8.17 -23.69
C MET A 92 -0.59 6.83 -23.99
N ALA A 93 -1.87 6.62 -23.71
CA ALA A 93 -2.55 5.37 -24.04
C ALA A 93 -2.46 5.04 -25.55
N HIS A 94 -2.68 6.04 -26.41
CA HIS A 94 -2.54 5.87 -27.85
C HIS A 94 -1.08 5.66 -28.27
N LEU A 95 -0.13 6.41 -27.70
CA LEU A 95 1.30 6.24 -27.99
C LEU A 95 1.83 4.85 -27.59
N TRP A 96 1.40 4.33 -26.44
CA TRP A 96 1.70 2.96 -26.00
C TRP A 96 1.13 1.93 -26.99
N ASN A 97 -0.14 2.06 -27.36
CA ASN A 97 -0.78 1.14 -28.32
C ASN A 97 -0.15 1.20 -29.72
N LYS A 98 0.30 2.38 -30.15
CA LYS A 98 0.99 2.57 -31.44
C LYS A 98 2.37 1.93 -31.43
N ARG A 99 3.12 2.06 -30.34
CA ARG A 99 4.49 1.54 -30.24
C ARG A 99 4.52 0.04 -29.95
N TYR A 100 3.57 -0.46 -29.17
CA TYR A 100 3.52 -1.83 -28.71
C TYR A 100 2.15 -2.46 -28.99
N PRO A 101 1.83 -2.72 -30.26
CA PRO A 101 0.54 -3.31 -30.61
C PRO A 101 0.49 -4.78 -30.15
N ALA A 102 -0.69 -5.21 -29.70
CA ALA A 102 -0.86 -6.51 -29.01
C ALA A 102 -0.57 -7.74 -29.88
N ASN A 103 -0.61 -7.61 -31.21
CA ASN A 103 -0.26 -8.68 -32.16
C ASN A 103 1.25 -8.95 -32.21
N GLU A 104 2.08 -7.94 -31.92
CA GLU A 104 3.54 -8.06 -31.90
C GLU A 104 4.07 -8.21 -30.46
N TYR A 105 3.44 -7.50 -29.52
CA TYR A 105 3.79 -7.49 -28.10
C TYR A 105 2.61 -7.99 -27.26
N PRO A 106 2.33 -9.31 -27.26
CA PRO A 106 1.20 -9.88 -26.51
C PRO A 106 1.38 -9.74 -24.99
N VAL A 107 2.61 -9.52 -24.51
CA VAL A 107 2.95 -9.38 -23.10
C VAL A 107 3.96 -8.25 -22.91
N LEU A 108 3.55 -7.24 -22.14
CA LEU A 108 4.43 -6.16 -21.67
C LEU A 108 4.84 -6.45 -20.22
N ALA A 109 5.99 -7.10 -20.04
CA ALA A 109 6.51 -7.44 -18.72
C ALA A 109 7.43 -6.31 -18.19
N PHE A 110 6.95 -5.54 -17.22
CA PHE A 110 7.71 -4.42 -16.66
C PHE A 110 8.55 -4.85 -15.47
N MET A 111 9.78 -4.36 -15.39
CA MET A 111 10.66 -4.59 -14.23
C MET A 111 10.08 -4.07 -12.90
N GLY A 112 9.37 -2.94 -12.96
CA GLY A 112 8.69 -2.33 -11.83
C GLY A 112 7.26 -1.96 -12.21
N ALA A 113 6.43 -1.66 -11.21
CA ALA A 113 5.05 -1.28 -11.46
C ALA A 113 4.97 -0.08 -12.45
N PRO A 114 4.25 -0.20 -13.58
CA PRO A 114 4.10 0.89 -14.54
C PRO A 114 3.07 1.90 -14.05
N ALA A 115 3.38 2.56 -12.93
CA ALA A 115 2.50 3.49 -12.25
C ALA A 115 3.33 4.59 -11.55
N THR A 116 2.69 5.72 -11.26
CA THR A 116 3.33 6.77 -10.45
C THR A 116 3.40 6.37 -8.98
N PHE A 117 4.41 6.90 -8.30
CA PHE A 117 4.49 6.87 -6.85
C PHE A 117 4.79 8.29 -6.33
N PRO A 118 3.96 8.85 -5.43
CA PRO A 118 2.71 8.29 -4.91
C PRO A 118 1.61 8.11 -5.98
N VAL A 119 0.56 7.36 -5.62
CA VAL A 119 -0.61 7.13 -6.49
C VAL A 119 -1.25 8.47 -6.86
N GLN A 120 -1.56 8.69 -8.14
CA GLN A 120 -2.29 9.89 -8.58
C GLN A 120 -3.70 9.95 -7.98
N GLU A 121 -4.25 11.15 -7.84
CA GLU A 121 -5.54 11.39 -7.19
C GLU A 121 -6.68 10.64 -7.89
N GLU A 122 -6.65 10.60 -9.22
CA GLU A 122 -7.66 9.97 -10.09
C GLU A 122 -7.75 8.46 -9.84
N ASN A 123 -6.64 7.86 -9.39
CA ASN A 123 -6.55 6.42 -9.17
C ASN A 123 -6.95 6.00 -7.73
N LEU A 124 -7.21 6.95 -6.81
CA LEU A 124 -7.60 6.62 -5.43
C LEU A 124 -8.90 5.82 -5.35
N VAL A 125 -9.85 6.08 -6.26
CA VAL A 125 -11.13 5.38 -6.32
C VAL A 125 -10.96 3.88 -6.56
N LEU A 126 -9.85 3.46 -7.18
CA LEU A 126 -9.54 2.06 -7.47
C LEU A 126 -9.38 1.22 -6.21
N HIS A 127 -9.05 1.84 -5.06
CA HIS A 127 -8.96 1.15 -3.78
C HIS A 127 -10.27 0.47 -3.37
N SER A 128 -11.43 0.98 -3.82
CA SER A 128 -12.75 0.37 -3.55
C SER A 128 -12.93 -1.03 -4.15
N HIS A 129 -12.08 -1.41 -5.11
CA HIS A 129 -12.07 -2.73 -5.71
C HIS A 129 -11.16 -3.72 -4.96
N LEU A 130 -10.32 -3.25 -4.02
CA LEU A 130 -9.45 -4.09 -3.20
C LEU A 130 -10.20 -4.58 -1.95
N ILE A 131 -10.79 -5.77 -2.05
CA ILE A 131 -11.59 -6.36 -0.98
C ILE A 131 -10.74 -7.39 -0.23
N TRP A 132 -10.62 -7.29 1.09
CA TRP A 132 -9.90 -8.29 1.89
C TRP A 132 -10.47 -9.70 1.69
N SER A 133 -9.61 -10.71 1.67
CA SER A 133 -10.01 -12.13 1.64
C SER A 133 -10.79 -12.52 2.89
N ASP A 134 -11.63 -13.55 2.79
CA ASP A 134 -12.40 -14.05 3.94
C ASP A 134 -11.49 -14.44 5.10
N THR A 135 -10.30 -14.98 4.82
CA THR A 135 -9.30 -15.30 5.84
C THR A 135 -8.90 -14.07 6.66
N VAL A 136 -8.58 -12.95 5.99
CA VAL A 136 -8.18 -11.70 6.66
C VAL A 136 -9.39 -11.11 7.41
N LEU A 137 -10.56 -11.07 6.77
CA LEU A 137 -11.78 -10.55 7.38
C LEU A 137 -12.21 -11.35 8.61
N ASN A 138 -12.15 -12.67 8.56
CA ASN A 138 -12.53 -13.54 9.66
C ASN A 138 -11.57 -13.38 10.85
N ARG A 139 -10.26 -13.24 10.60
CA ARG A 139 -9.27 -12.95 11.66
C ARG A 139 -9.54 -11.60 12.32
N ALA A 140 -9.79 -10.55 11.53
CA ALA A 140 -10.11 -9.22 12.04
C ALA A 140 -11.40 -9.23 12.88
N LYS A 141 -12.48 -9.83 12.35
CA LYS A 141 -13.77 -9.95 13.05
C LYS A 141 -13.65 -10.80 14.32
N HIS A 142 -12.87 -11.88 14.28
CA HIS A 142 -12.63 -12.72 15.45
C HIS A 142 -11.98 -11.88 16.56
N PHE A 143 -10.87 -11.20 16.28
CA PHE A 143 -10.19 -10.34 17.25
C PHE A 143 -11.12 -9.27 17.85
N ILE A 144 -11.87 -8.56 16.99
CA ILE A 144 -12.80 -7.51 17.46
C ILE A 144 -13.86 -8.10 18.40
N ARG A 145 -14.37 -9.30 18.12
CA ARG A 145 -15.45 -9.92 18.89
C ARG A 145 -14.98 -10.56 20.20
N THR A 146 -13.76 -11.12 20.22
CA THR A 146 -13.28 -11.92 21.35
C THR A 146 -12.33 -11.16 22.27
N VAL A 147 -11.63 -10.14 21.75
CA VAL A 147 -10.61 -9.40 22.50
C VAL A 147 -11.09 -8.00 22.89
N LEU A 148 -11.73 -7.28 21.97
CA LEU A 148 -12.16 -5.91 22.26
C LEU A 148 -13.46 -5.90 23.09
N PRO A 149 -13.59 -4.99 24.07
CA PRO A 149 -14.83 -4.81 24.81
C PRO A 149 -15.96 -4.35 23.89
N LYS A 150 -17.20 -4.71 24.22
CA LYS A 150 -18.38 -4.28 23.47
C LYS A 150 -18.47 -2.75 23.44
N GLY A 151 -18.51 -2.17 22.24
CA GLY A 151 -18.70 -0.75 22.01
C GLY A 151 -17.82 -0.19 20.90
N PRO A 152 -17.87 1.13 20.66
CA PRO A 152 -16.99 1.78 19.69
C PRO A 152 -15.53 1.70 20.15
N PHE A 153 -14.61 1.57 19.20
CA PHE A 153 -13.17 1.63 19.45
C PHE A 153 -12.48 2.57 18.47
N VAL A 154 -11.34 3.12 18.88
CA VAL A 154 -10.46 3.96 18.06
C VAL A 154 -9.35 3.10 17.49
N GLY A 155 -9.08 3.19 16.19
CA GLY A 155 -7.90 2.58 15.60
C GLY A 155 -6.83 3.61 15.34
N ILE A 156 -5.61 3.33 15.77
CA ILE A 156 -4.44 4.16 15.50
C ILE A 156 -3.35 3.35 14.81
N HIS A 157 -2.57 4.03 13.97
CA HIS A 157 -1.39 3.47 13.34
C HIS A 157 -0.15 4.27 13.75
N LEU A 158 0.76 3.61 14.46
CA LEU A 158 2.03 4.18 14.89
C LEU A 158 3.14 3.68 13.98
N ARG A 159 3.60 4.52 13.05
CA ARG A 159 4.80 4.27 12.26
C ARG A 159 5.98 4.92 12.99
N ASN A 160 6.73 4.14 13.77
CA ASN A 160 7.77 4.64 14.67
C ASN A 160 9.05 3.79 14.67
N GLY A 161 9.29 3.04 13.59
CA GLY A 161 10.57 2.44 13.27
C GLY A 161 11.67 3.46 13.01
N ILE A 162 12.93 3.05 13.22
CA ILE A 162 14.10 3.90 13.03
C ILE A 162 14.32 4.33 11.57
N ASP A 163 13.89 3.50 10.62
CA ASP A 163 13.89 3.84 9.20
C ASP A 163 12.91 4.98 8.91
N TRP A 164 11.76 5.00 9.60
CA TRP A 164 10.77 6.06 9.45
C TRP A 164 11.20 7.37 10.10
N SER A 165 11.84 7.32 11.28
CA SER A 165 12.34 8.55 11.90
C SER A 165 13.34 9.27 10.99
N ARG A 166 14.24 8.52 10.35
CA ARG A 166 15.19 9.05 9.35
C ARG A 166 14.48 9.60 8.12
N ALA A 167 13.45 8.89 7.62
CA ALA A 167 12.68 9.40 6.49
C ALA A 167 12.00 10.75 6.79
N CYS A 168 11.53 10.94 8.03
CA CYS A 168 10.91 12.19 8.47
C CYS A 168 11.89 13.37 8.61
N GLU A 169 13.20 13.13 8.69
CA GLU A 169 14.22 14.20 8.67
C GLU A 169 14.23 14.94 7.32
N HIS A 170 13.70 14.34 6.26
CA HIS A 170 13.64 14.93 4.91
C HIS A 170 12.33 15.66 4.60
N ILE A 171 11.41 15.80 5.55
CA ILE A 171 10.08 16.38 5.28
C ILE A 171 10.14 17.86 4.91
N GLU A 172 11.12 18.61 5.42
CA GLU A 172 11.29 20.04 5.11
C GLU A 172 11.69 20.26 3.65
N SER A 173 12.51 19.38 3.08
CA SER A 173 12.93 19.44 1.68
C SER A 173 11.96 18.74 0.73
N SER A 174 11.13 17.81 1.22
CA SER A 174 10.12 17.10 0.43
C SER A 174 8.76 17.05 1.17
N PRO A 175 7.97 18.13 1.16
CA PRO A 175 6.71 18.20 1.91
C PRO A 175 5.62 17.22 1.44
N LEU A 176 5.73 16.72 0.20
CA LEU A 176 4.81 15.73 -0.40
C LEU A 176 5.38 14.31 -0.37
N LEU A 177 6.29 14.02 0.56
CA LEU A 177 6.92 12.71 0.72
C LEU A 177 5.89 11.58 0.92
N PHE A 178 6.06 10.49 0.16
CA PHE A 178 5.21 9.29 0.23
C PHE A 178 3.70 9.61 0.15
N SER A 179 2.95 9.29 1.20
CA SER A 179 1.50 9.48 1.28
C SER A 179 1.08 10.82 1.89
N ALA A 180 1.99 11.79 2.05
CA ALA A 180 1.66 13.14 2.52
C ALA A 180 0.50 13.82 1.75
N PRO A 181 0.36 13.65 0.40
CA PRO A 181 -0.77 14.19 -0.35
C PRO A 181 -2.16 13.83 0.19
N GLN A 182 -2.32 12.71 0.91
CA GLN A 182 -3.61 12.32 1.50
C GLN A 182 -4.12 13.33 2.55
N CYS A 183 -3.22 14.15 3.11
CA CYS A 183 -3.51 15.21 4.07
C CYS A 183 -3.28 16.59 3.49
N ALA A 184 -2.08 16.80 2.94
CA ALA A 184 -1.63 18.09 2.42
C ALA A 184 -2.32 18.47 1.10
N GLY A 185 -2.97 17.51 0.44
CA GLY A 185 -3.43 17.67 -0.93
C GLY A 185 -2.33 17.42 -1.95
N TYR A 186 -2.71 17.11 -3.19
CA TYR A 186 -1.76 16.74 -4.25
C TYR A 186 -0.90 17.91 -4.74
N ARG A 187 -1.26 19.14 -4.35
CA ARG A 187 -0.50 20.37 -4.63
C ARG A 187 -0.05 21.06 -3.33
N GLY A 188 -0.18 20.41 -2.18
CA GLY A 188 0.09 21.02 -0.87
C GLY A 188 -0.96 22.06 -0.46
N GLU A 189 -2.12 22.08 -1.12
CA GLU A 189 -3.14 23.13 -0.97
C GLU A 189 -3.88 23.09 0.38
N LYS A 190 -3.76 22.00 1.14
CA LYS A 190 -4.40 21.81 2.46
C LYS A 190 -3.43 22.04 3.62
N GLY A 191 -2.21 22.49 3.34
CA GLY A 191 -1.18 22.81 4.32
C GLY A 191 0.10 21.97 4.18
N SER A 192 1.12 22.34 4.96
CA SER A 192 2.42 21.67 4.94
C SER A 192 2.51 20.57 6.01
N ILE A 193 3.19 19.47 5.67
CA ILE A 193 3.53 18.41 6.62
C ILE A 193 4.85 18.78 7.29
N ASN A 194 4.85 18.88 8.63
CA ASN A 194 6.06 19.12 9.40
C ASN A 194 6.55 17.83 10.10
N ALA A 195 7.69 17.91 10.78
CA ALA A 195 8.29 16.79 11.49
C ALA A 195 7.34 16.17 12.54
N GLU A 196 6.58 16.99 13.28
CA GLU A 196 5.63 16.50 14.30
C GLU A 196 4.45 15.73 13.68
N VAL A 197 4.01 16.08 12.47
CA VAL A 197 2.98 15.30 11.75
C VAL A 197 3.57 14.01 11.19
N CYS A 198 4.82 14.03 10.72
CA CYS A 198 5.49 12.85 10.16
C CYS A 198 5.88 11.83 11.23
N PHE A 199 6.43 12.30 12.35
CA PHE A 199 6.93 11.50 13.47
C PHE A 199 6.48 12.14 14.80
N PRO A 200 5.22 11.94 15.22
CA PRO A 200 4.67 12.63 16.38
C PRO A 200 5.33 12.21 17.69
N SER A 201 5.52 13.18 18.58
CA SER A 201 6.01 12.94 19.94
C SER A 201 5.02 12.07 20.74
N LYS A 202 5.54 11.39 21.77
CA LYS A 202 4.74 10.59 22.70
C LYS A 202 3.63 11.45 23.31
N GLU A 203 3.93 12.68 23.70
CA GLU A 203 3.02 13.63 24.30
C GLU A 203 1.87 13.96 23.34
N THR A 204 2.18 14.24 22.08
CA THR A 204 1.19 14.49 21.02
C THR A 204 0.30 13.28 20.79
N ILE A 205 0.88 12.09 20.65
CA ILE A 205 0.13 10.83 20.47
C ILE A 205 -0.87 10.65 21.62
N LEU A 206 -0.41 10.71 22.88
CA LEU A 206 -1.25 10.49 24.05
C LEU A 206 -2.34 11.57 24.19
N LYS A 207 -2.02 12.84 23.90
CA LYS A 207 -2.98 13.95 23.91
C LYS A 207 -4.08 13.75 22.87
N GLN A 208 -3.71 13.36 21.64
CA GLN A 208 -4.67 13.16 20.55
C GLN A 208 -5.55 11.93 20.80
N ILE A 209 -5.00 10.82 21.30
CA ILE A 209 -5.77 9.64 21.67
C ILE A 209 -6.80 9.98 22.75
N ARG A 210 -6.42 10.66 23.84
CA ARG A 210 -7.35 11.08 24.90
C ARG A 210 -8.50 11.91 24.33
N ARG A 211 -8.19 12.88 23.45
CA ARG A 211 -9.19 13.74 22.80
C ARG A 211 -10.21 12.92 22.00
N VAL A 212 -9.73 12.00 21.16
CA VAL A 212 -10.59 11.19 20.28
C VAL A 212 -11.39 10.16 21.07
N VAL A 213 -10.77 9.49 22.06
CA VAL A 213 -11.47 8.55 22.95
C VAL A 213 -12.64 9.22 23.66
N LYS A 214 -12.42 10.44 24.19
CA LYS A 214 -13.48 11.23 24.83
C LYS A 214 -14.58 11.63 23.84
N ALA A 215 -14.20 12.14 22.67
CA ALA A 215 -15.15 12.61 21.66
C ALA A 215 -16.08 11.48 21.17
N LEU A 216 -15.53 10.28 20.98
CA LEU A 216 -16.27 9.13 20.45
C LEU A 216 -16.88 8.23 21.53
N LYS A 217 -16.64 8.55 22.81
CA LYS A 217 -16.99 7.68 23.95
C LYS A 217 -16.50 6.24 23.73
N ALA A 218 -15.29 6.12 23.19
CA ALA A 218 -14.69 4.83 22.84
C ALA A 218 -14.49 3.96 24.08
N ARG A 219 -14.63 2.65 23.91
CA ARG A 219 -14.43 1.62 24.93
C ARG A 219 -13.05 0.96 24.83
N ALA A 220 -12.39 1.08 23.68
CA ALA A 220 -11.07 0.54 23.43
C ALA A 220 -10.29 1.40 22.44
N VAL A 221 -8.96 1.24 22.48
CA VAL A 221 -8.04 1.69 21.44
C VAL A 221 -7.36 0.47 20.83
N PHE A 222 -7.44 0.31 19.53
CA PHE A 222 -6.64 -0.65 18.77
C PHE A 222 -5.40 0.04 18.22
N VAL A 223 -4.23 -0.57 18.41
CA VAL A 223 -2.94 -0.04 17.96
C VAL A 223 -2.30 -1.01 16.97
N ALA A 224 -2.11 -0.53 15.74
CA ALA A 224 -1.23 -1.14 14.77
C ALA A 224 0.10 -0.39 14.77
N SER A 225 1.23 -1.11 14.78
CA SER A 225 2.55 -0.49 14.71
C SER A 225 3.56 -1.39 14.02
N ASP A 226 4.49 -0.77 13.31
CA ASP A 226 5.68 -1.39 12.74
C ASP A 226 6.76 -1.72 13.79
N ASN A 227 6.74 -1.05 14.95
CA ASN A 227 7.76 -1.19 15.97
C ASN A 227 7.15 -1.09 17.39
N ASN A 228 7.04 0.11 17.97
CA ASN A 228 6.55 0.29 19.34
C ASN A 228 5.04 0.61 19.39
N HIS A 229 4.25 -0.31 19.92
CA HIS A 229 2.80 -0.16 20.06
C HIS A 229 2.37 0.76 21.21
N MET A 230 3.28 1.21 22.08
CA MET A 230 3.00 2.12 23.20
C MET A 230 1.86 1.68 24.14
N ILE A 231 1.57 0.37 24.23
CA ILE A 231 0.40 -0.15 24.95
C ILE A 231 0.37 0.30 26.42
N ALA A 232 1.50 0.20 27.13
CA ALA A 232 1.59 0.61 28.52
C ALA A 232 1.33 2.11 28.71
N ASP A 233 1.95 2.94 27.86
CA ASP A 233 1.81 4.40 27.90
C ASP A 233 0.38 4.85 27.60
N ILE A 234 -0.26 4.22 26.61
CA ILE A 234 -1.64 4.53 26.25
C ILE A 234 -2.60 4.08 27.37
N ASN A 235 -2.37 2.90 27.96
CA ASN A 235 -3.17 2.41 29.08
C ASN A 235 -3.10 3.34 30.30
N GLU A 236 -1.90 3.80 30.67
CA GLU A 236 -1.75 4.75 31.77
C GLU A 236 -2.42 6.09 31.44
N ALA A 237 -2.24 6.58 30.20
CA ALA A 237 -2.86 7.81 29.73
C ALA A 237 -4.40 7.78 29.71
N LEU A 238 -5.02 6.60 29.62
CA LEU A 238 -6.47 6.39 29.52
C LEU A 238 -7.08 5.78 30.78
N LYS A 239 -6.31 5.58 31.85
CA LYS A 239 -6.74 4.97 33.10
C LYS A 239 -8.00 5.62 33.69
N LEU A 240 -8.05 6.96 33.72
CA LEU A 240 -9.21 7.73 34.20
C LEU A 240 -10.45 7.57 33.32
N HIS A 241 -10.27 7.24 32.05
CA HIS A 241 -11.36 6.99 31.11
C HIS A 241 -11.90 5.55 31.17
N LYS A 242 -11.24 4.65 31.93
CA LYS A 242 -11.56 3.21 31.97
C LYS A 242 -11.53 2.59 30.57
N VAL A 243 -10.57 3.01 29.75
CA VAL A 243 -10.34 2.52 28.37
C VAL A 243 -8.95 1.90 28.31
N GLN A 244 -8.82 0.80 27.57
CA GLN A 244 -7.56 0.09 27.37
C GLN A 244 -7.17 0.05 25.89
N ALA A 245 -5.87 -0.04 25.66
CA ALA A 245 -5.23 -0.25 24.38
C ALA A 245 -4.95 -1.74 24.14
N TYR A 246 -5.18 -2.16 22.90
CA TYR A 246 -5.05 -3.53 22.43
C TYR A 246 -4.24 -3.54 21.14
N LYS A 247 -3.45 -4.59 20.92
CA LYS A 247 -2.79 -4.88 19.65
C LYS A 247 -3.16 -6.28 19.18
N TYR A 248 -3.04 -6.52 17.89
CA TYR A 248 -3.16 -7.88 17.39
C TYR A 248 -1.95 -8.70 17.86
N GLU A 249 -2.18 -9.93 18.32
CA GLU A 249 -1.12 -10.73 18.96
C GLU A 249 -0.01 -11.12 17.99
N THR A 250 -0.39 -11.39 16.74
CA THR A 250 0.53 -11.74 15.67
C THR A 250 0.83 -10.53 14.82
N ASN A 251 2.10 -10.27 14.50
CA ASN A 251 2.44 -9.22 13.54
C ASN A 251 1.88 -9.59 12.16
N ASN A 252 0.80 -8.94 11.75
CA ASN A 252 0.15 -9.16 10.47
C ASN A 252 -0.45 -7.85 9.94
N PRO A 253 0.28 -7.10 9.09
CA PRO A 253 -0.17 -5.79 8.64
C PRO A 253 -1.48 -5.84 7.86
N HIS A 254 -1.81 -6.94 7.20
CA HIS A 254 -3.09 -7.10 6.50
C HIS A 254 -4.27 -7.20 7.47
N VAL A 255 -4.11 -7.96 8.57
CA VAL A 255 -5.13 -8.05 9.61
C VAL A 255 -5.23 -6.73 10.38
N ASP A 256 -4.11 -6.05 10.65
CA ASP A 256 -4.10 -4.74 11.31
C ASP A 256 -4.84 -3.67 10.50
N LEU A 257 -4.61 -3.63 9.18
CA LEU A 257 -5.36 -2.76 8.26
C LEU A 257 -6.84 -3.13 8.22
N ALA A 258 -7.17 -4.43 8.20
CA ALA A 258 -8.55 -4.89 8.22
C ALA A 258 -9.27 -4.54 9.53
N ILE A 259 -8.65 -4.71 10.69
CA ILE A 259 -9.20 -4.28 12.00
C ILE A 259 -9.41 -2.77 12.00
N SER A 260 -8.41 -2.02 11.51
CA SER A 260 -8.50 -0.56 11.40
C SER A 260 -9.62 -0.09 10.48
N ASN A 261 -10.09 -0.91 9.53
CA ASN A 261 -11.25 -0.61 8.69
C ASN A 261 -12.59 -0.70 9.43
N TYR A 262 -12.67 -1.41 10.56
CA TYR A 262 -13.90 -1.51 11.37
C TYR A 262 -14.05 -0.39 12.41
N THR A 263 -13.08 0.51 12.51
CA THR A 263 -13.14 1.60 13.49
C THR A 263 -14.10 2.67 12.99
N ARG A 264 -14.83 3.33 13.92
CA ARG A 264 -15.62 4.52 13.58
C ARG A 264 -14.74 5.74 13.27
N TYR A 265 -13.46 5.68 13.62
CA TYR A 265 -12.47 6.73 13.40
C TYR A 265 -11.09 6.12 13.21
N LYS A 266 -10.41 6.55 12.14
CA LYS A 266 -9.01 6.19 11.87
C LYS A 266 -8.14 7.37 12.23
N HIS A 267 -7.38 7.27 13.32
CA HIS A 267 -6.28 8.21 13.57
C HIS A 267 -5.01 7.62 12.98
N THR A 268 -4.81 7.79 11.68
CA THR A 268 -3.43 7.82 11.19
C THR A 268 -2.83 9.15 11.65
N SER A 269 -1.52 9.22 11.88
CA SER A 269 -0.78 10.50 12.01
C SER A 269 -1.01 11.45 10.80
N MET A 270 -1.81 11.02 9.81
CA MET A 270 -2.14 11.69 8.57
C MET A 270 -3.63 11.53 8.19
N LYS A 271 -4.56 11.46 9.15
CA LYS A 271 -5.99 11.74 8.89
C LYS A 271 -6.60 12.53 10.05
N GLN A 272 -6.54 13.84 9.94
CA GLN A 272 -7.62 14.65 10.48
C GLN A 272 -8.82 14.40 9.56
N THR A 273 -9.82 13.68 10.06
CA THR A 273 -11.12 13.53 9.40
C THR A 273 -11.71 14.90 9.10
N ILE A 274 -11.89 15.20 7.81
CA ILE A 274 -12.89 16.15 7.35
C ILE A 274 -14.24 15.45 7.52
N PRO A 275 -15.18 15.97 8.33
CA PRO A 275 -16.54 15.50 8.33
C PRO A 275 -17.22 15.96 7.03
N THR A 276 -17.82 15.04 6.28
CA THR A 276 -19.07 15.36 5.58
C THR A 276 -20.20 15.15 6.56
#